data_AF-A0A066Z2X4-F1
#
_entry.id   AF-A0A066Z2X4-F1
#
_cell.length_a   1.000
_cell.length_b   1.000
_cell.length_c   1.000
_cell.angle_alpha   90.00
_cell.angle_beta   90.00
_cell.angle_gamma   90.00
#
_symmetry.space_group_name_H-M   'P 1'
#
loop_
_entity.id
_entity.type
_entity.pdbx_description
1 polymer ?
#
loop_
_entity_poly.entity_id
_entity_poly.type
_entity_poly.pdbx_seq_one_letter_code
_entity_poly.pdbx_strand_id
1 'polypeptide(L)'
;MHPDTAPASWPPSPRPGWTSTRTPCSTHSGSPTGSGPGRPDPPSPGRSRHAGGRPGTRRRPPPRTGAAGNGRPRRRSAARRTGACRTRAAAAPAGRPAAARRRAPGPDRARRGGNDHRGGGHGLRVPEPKELPQERLLARSLRPLRQHRPSSHHRFIDERASAEAIAESRQPIVVLRPARERWLRCLLVVDDGVSMLLWRRLVAELSDLLQHTGAFRQIQHLGLRSRGPDPIALRPRPFTDAPATVPTKAVVDPTGQTLIVVVSDGAGLAWRDGRMREVLADWGRSGPLAVVHTLPRRLWAGTGLAARHLSVRTDRRGAANHTWSVRDPLLPWFTGQAAENPVPVLELTPAALADWARLLAAGGTEAELPLWQPPTLARPADAPSTPRPAARTLERFVAGVSPTAHRLAAHLAALAPVSVPVMRLVQSALDPTGRSGSVPLAEVFLGGLLRPVPPPAGTGPNSRPTSGCSTSPPP
;
A
#
# COMPACT_ATOMS: atom_id res chain seq x y z
N MET A 1 -1.08 -33.83 -3.56
CA MET A 1 -1.18 -33.06 -4.83
C MET A 1 -1.12 -31.58 -4.49
N HIS A 2 0.08 -31.00 -4.55
CA HIS A 2 0.30 -29.55 -4.45
C HIS A 2 0.32 -28.98 -5.87
N PRO A 3 -0.47 -27.95 -6.21
CA PRO A 3 -0.23 -27.20 -7.42
C PRO A 3 0.78 -26.09 -7.12
N ASP A 4 1.96 -26.20 -7.73
CA ASP A 4 2.94 -25.13 -7.83
C ASP A 4 2.31 -23.91 -8.49
N THR A 5 2.21 -22.81 -7.75
CA THR A 5 1.75 -21.53 -8.28
C THR A 5 2.98 -20.70 -8.63
N ALA A 6 3.32 -20.66 -9.91
CA ALA A 6 4.38 -19.80 -10.44
C ALA A 6 4.02 -18.31 -10.24
N PRO A 7 5.02 -17.42 -10.04
CA PRO A 7 4.77 -15.99 -9.87
C PRO A 7 4.17 -15.40 -11.15
N ALA A 8 3.00 -14.77 -11.00
CA ALA A 8 2.24 -14.18 -12.10
C ALA A 8 3.02 -13.01 -12.74
N SER A 9 3.53 -13.22 -13.96
CA SER A 9 3.91 -12.13 -14.86
C SER A 9 2.65 -11.56 -15.50
N TRP A 10 2.50 -10.23 -15.44
CA TRP A 10 1.27 -9.56 -15.88
C TRP A 10 1.35 -9.26 -17.38
N PRO A 11 0.29 -9.53 -18.18
CA PRO A 11 0.27 -9.19 -19.59
C PRO A 11 0.08 -7.68 -19.80
N PRO A 12 0.57 -7.11 -20.91
CA PRO A 12 0.35 -5.70 -21.25
C PRO A 12 -1.09 -5.45 -21.73
N SER A 13 -1.76 -4.44 -21.15
CA SER A 13 -3.09 -3.93 -21.57
C SER A 13 -2.95 -2.74 -22.54
N PRO A 14 -4.00 -2.38 -23.32
CA PRO A 14 -3.96 -1.24 -24.24
C PRO A 14 -3.66 0.08 -23.51
N ARG A 15 -2.95 0.99 -24.20
CA ARG A 15 -2.35 2.20 -23.63
C ARG A 15 -3.29 3.40 -23.83
N PRO A 16 -3.98 3.92 -22.80
CA PRO A 16 -4.67 5.20 -22.92
C PRO A 16 -3.65 6.35 -22.97
N GLY A 17 -3.81 7.25 -23.95
CA GLY A 17 -3.06 8.50 -24.06
C GLY A 17 -3.74 9.64 -23.29
N TRP A 18 -2.99 10.66 -22.89
CA TRP A 18 -3.49 11.82 -22.13
C TRP A 18 -2.98 13.11 -22.75
N THR A 19 -3.82 14.12 -22.90
CA THR A 19 -3.41 15.46 -23.36
C THR A 19 -3.38 16.42 -22.17
N SER A 20 -2.39 17.31 -22.15
CA SER A 20 -2.41 18.50 -21.32
C SER A 20 -3.15 19.61 -22.08
N THR A 21 -3.88 20.46 -21.35
CA THR A 21 -4.50 21.63 -21.97
C THR A 21 -3.40 22.66 -22.22
N ARG A 22 -3.05 22.93 -23.47
CA ARG A 22 -2.22 24.08 -23.84
C ARG A 22 -3.13 25.29 -24.00
N THR A 23 -2.91 26.33 -23.20
CA THR A 23 -3.46 27.65 -23.49
C THR A 23 -2.61 28.27 -24.59
N PRO A 24 -3.19 28.80 -25.69
CA PRO A 24 -2.41 29.55 -26.66
C PRO A 24 -1.90 30.84 -26.00
N CYS A 25 -0.59 31.03 -25.93
CA CYS A 25 0.00 32.33 -25.61
C CYS A 25 -0.21 33.27 -26.80
N SER A 26 -1.23 34.11 -26.73
CA SER A 26 -1.31 35.30 -27.58
C SER A 26 -0.30 36.32 -27.08
N THR A 27 0.78 36.50 -27.84
CA THR A 27 1.69 37.64 -27.73
C THR A 27 0.90 38.93 -27.98
N HIS A 28 0.74 39.75 -26.94
CA HIS A 28 0.38 41.16 -27.09
C HIS A 28 1.48 41.99 -26.43
N SER A 29 2.34 42.51 -27.29
CA SER A 29 3.21 43.66 -27.07
C SER A 29 2.34 44.89 -26.79
N GLY A 30 2.45 45.42 -25.58
CA GLY A 30 1.80 46.67 -25.18
C GLY A 30 2.57 47.29 -24.03
N SER A 31 3.49 48.19 -24.35
CA SER A 31 4.17 49.08 -23.42
C SER A 31 3.17 49.96 -22.68
N PRO A 32 3.45 50.32 -21.41
CA PRO A 32 3.12 51.65 -20.97
C PRO A 32 4.30 52.39 -20.34
N THR A 33 4.31 53.67 -20.67
CA THR A 33 4.99 54.85 -20.15
C THR A 33 5.01 54.98 -18.63
N GLY A 34 5.93 55.81 -18.12
CA GLY A 34 5.58 56.75 -17.04
C GLY A 34 6.58 56.86 -15.89
N SER A 35 7.24 58.01 -15.84
CA SER A 35 8.27 58.38 -14.87
C SER A 35 7.70 58.92 -13.55
N GLY A 36 8.14 58.33 -12.43
CA GLY A 36 8.35 58.93 -11.09
C GLY A 36 7.14 59.32 -10.22
N PRO A 37 7.34 59.71 -8.93
CA PRO A 37 8.53 59.55 -8.07
C PRO A 37 8.20 59.04 -6.63
N GLY A 38 9.24 58.81 -5.80
CA GLY A 38 9.12 58.97 -4.33
C GLY A 38 9.24 57.70 -3.47
N ARG A 39 10.47 57.39 -3.03
CA ARG A 39 10.73 56.56 -1.83
C ARG A 39 10.72 57.43 -0.58
N PRO A 40 10.21 56.93 0.55
CA PRO A 40 10.76 57.24 1.86
C PRO A 40 11.35 55.98 2.53
N ASP A 41 12.55 56.13 3.08
CA ASP A 41 13.23 55.14 3.93
C ASP A 41 12.52 54.95 5.28
N PRO A 42 12.57 53.76 5.90
CA PRO A 42 12.12 53.56 7.28
C PRO A 42 13.22 53.87 8.32
N PRO A 43 12.87 54.37 9.53
CA PRO A 43 13.82 54.70 10.57
C PRO A 43 14.29 53.47 11.37
N SER A 44 15.56 53.48 11.76
CA SER A 44 16.13 52.60 12.79
C SER A 44 15.98 53.23 14.18
N PRO A 45 15.74 52.40 15.21
CA PRO A 45 16.46 52.54 16.49
C PRO A 45 17.01 51.16 16.89
N GLY A 46 18.08 50.98 17.64
CA GLY A 46 18.86 51.87 18.50
C GLY A 46 19.57 50.90 19.47
N ARG A 47 20.90 50.94 19.48
CA ARG A 47 21.74 50.08 20.33
C ARG A 47 21.66 50.55 21.79
N SER A 48 21.59 49.60 22.73
CA SER A 48 22.08 49.80 24.10
C SER A 48 23.04 48.66 24.49
N ARG A 49 24.32 49.04 24.56
CA ARG A 49 25.40 48.45 25.38
C ARG A 49 25.37 49.23 26.72
N HIS A 50 25.75 48.79 27.92
CA HIS A 50 26.66 47.75 28.42
C HIS A 50 26.46 47.60 29.95
N ALA A 51 27.22 46.64 30.53
CA ALA A 51 27.63 46.43 31.93
C ALA A 51 26.80 45.38 32.68
N GLY A 52 27.38 44.34 33.28
CA GLY A 52 28.77 43.90 33.47
C GLY A 52 28.75 42.66 34.39
N GLY A 53 29.86 41.90 34.44
CA GLY A 53 30.12 40.94 35.52
C GLY A 53 30.05 39.45 35.16
N ARG A 54 31.19 38.90 34.76
CA ARG A 54 31.63 37.51 34.99
C ARG A 54 32.84 37.58 35.96
N PRO A 55 33.38 36.49 36.53
CA PRO A 55 33.06 35.06 36.36
C PRO A 55 32.99 34.26 37.70
N GLY A 56 32.64 32.97 37.63
CA GLY A 56 32.82 32.06 38.76
C GLY A 56 32.40 30.62 38.47
N THR A 57 33.37 29.79 38.11
CA THR A 57 33.27 28.32 38.00
C THR A 57 33.19 27.68 39.39
N ARG A 58 32.26 26.73 39.61
CA ARG A 58 32.35 25.64 40.61
C ARG A 58 31.23 24.61 40.32
N ARG A 59 31.59 23.43 39.82
CA ARG A 59 31.81 22.17 40.57
C ARG A 59 30.56 21.65 41.30
N ARG A 60 30.00 20.57 40.72
CA ARG A 60 29.02 19.64 41.31
C ARG A 60 29.52 19.05 42.65
N PRO A 61 28.67 18.94 43.67
CA PRO A 61 28.85 18.01 44.79
C PRO A 61 28.01 16.72 44.64
N PRO A 62 28.39 15.62 45.31
CA PRO A 62 27.69 14.33 45.30
C PRO A 62 26.74 14.17 46.51
N PRO A 63 25.82 13.18 46.51
CA PRO A 63 25.21 12.70 47.75
C PRO A 63 25.96 11.50 48.36
N ARG A 64 25.99 11.52 49.70
CA ARG A 64 26.66 10.60 50.63
C ARG A 64 25.82 9.38 50.96
N THR A 65 26.52 8.36 51.45
CA THR A 65 26.09 7.09 52.05
C THR A 65 25.75 7.20 53.56
N GLY A 66 24.96 6.25 54.06
CA GLY A 66 24.82 5.80 55.47
C GLY A 66 23.74 4.69 55.55
N ALA A 67 24.09 3.40 55.72
CA ALA A 67 24.20 2.60 56.98
C ALA A 67 22.81 2.17 57.54
N ALA A 68 22.47 0.92 57.95
CA ALA A 68 23.20 -0.22 58.51
C ALA A 68 22.52 -1.58 58.13
N GLY A 69 23.24 -2.70 57.95
CA GLY A 69 23.46 -3.80 58.94
C GLY A 69 22.62 -5.04 58.53
N ASN A 70 22.97 -6.33 58.56
CA ASN A 70 24.09 -7.16 59.04
C ASN A 70 24.16 -8.42 58.13
N GLY A 71 25.33 -8.97 57.83
CA GLY A 71 25.60 -10.35 58.24
C GLY A 71 26.42 -11.13 57.20
N ARG A 72 27.72 -11.29 57.48
CA ARG A 72 28.70 -12.20 56.86
C ARG A 72 28.52 -13.63 57.44
N PRO A 73 29.18 -14.72 56.94
CA PRO A 73 30.52 -14.72 56.36
C PRO A 73 30.83 -15.65 55.17
N ARG A 74 32.00 -15.35 54.60
CA ARG A 74 32.79 -16.08 53.60
C ARG A 74 33.51 -17.29 54.20
N ARG A 75 33.93 -18.23 53.33
CA ARG A 75 35.32 -18.70 53.13
C ARG A 75 35.39 -19.47 51.80
N ARG A 76 36.18 -19.07 50.79
CA ARG A 76 37.64 -19.29 50.58
C ARG A 76 37.95 -20.79 50.44
N SER A 77 38.76 -21.30 49.49
CA SER A 77 39.69 -20.69 48.55
C SER A 77 40.46 -21.79 47.79
N ALA A 78 41.04 -21.38 46.65
CA ALA A 78 42.37 -21.75 46.15
C ALA A 78 42.60 -23.05 45.35
N ALA A 79 43.35 -22.82 44.27
CA ALA A 79 43.84 -23.73 43.26
C ALA A 79 45.15 -24.45 43.65
N ARG A 80 45.46 -25.54 42.94
CA ARG A 80 46.76 -25.97 42.39
C ARG A 80 46.52 -27.30 41.62
N ARG A 81 46.62 -27.40 40.28
CA ARG A 81 47.78 -27.42 39.36
C ARG A 81 48.79 -28.54 39.61
N THR A 82 48.86 -29.50 38.66
CA THR A 82 49.99 -30.26 38.05
C THR A 82 49.42 -31.57 37.46
N GLY A 83 49.82 -32.14 36.32
CA GLY A 83 50.94 -31.93 35.41
C GLY A 83 50.70 -32.70 34.09
N ALA A 84 51.62 -32.49 33.14
CA ALA A 84 51.58 -32.96 31.76
C ALA A 84 52.10 -34.41 31.56
N CYS A 85 51.74 -35.06 30.44
CA CYS A 85 52.64 -35.42 29.31
C CYS A 85 52.18 -36.70 28.53
N ARG A 86 51.89 -36.52 27.22
CA ARG A 86 52.17 -37.33 25.98
C ARG A 86 51.94 -38.87 26.00
N THR A 87 51.42 -39.53 24.94
CA THR A 87 52.00 -39.69 23.58
C THR A 87 51.06 -40.40 22.57
N ARG A 88 51.22 -40.05 21.26
CA ARG A 88 51.12 -40.82 19.97
C ARG A 88 49.78 -41.51 19.61
N ALA A 89 49.40 -41.72 18.35
CA ALA A 89 49.70 -41.23 16.99
C ALA A 89 48.80 -42.06 16.02
N ALA A 90 48.63 -41.59 14.77
CA ALA A 90 48.08 -42.26 13.56
C ALA A 90 46.68 -41.76 13.15
N ALA A 91 46.35 -41.49 11.88
CA ALA A 91 47.09 -41.31 10.64
C ALA A 91 46.12 -40.59 9.67
N ALA A 92 46.63 -39.67 8.84
CA ALA A 92 45.88 -39.03 7.76
C ALA A 92 46.11 -39.78 6.44
N PRO A 93 45.18 -39.67 5.49
CA PRO A 93 45.57 -39.55 4.09
C PRO A 93 45.14 -38.19 3.51
N ALA A 94 46.08 -37.60 2.79
CA ALA A 94 45.94 -36.40 2.00
C ALA A 94 45.18 -36.70 0.69
N GLY A 95 44.35 -35.75 0.27
CA GLY A 95 43.70 -35.75 -1.04
C GLY A 95 43.08 -34.39 -1.33
N ARG A 96 43.89 -33.45 -1.84
CA ARG A 96 43.41 -32.18 -2.43
C ARG A 96 42.64 -32.48 -3.72
N PRO A 97 41.60 -31.69 -4.02
CA PRO A 97 41.51 -31.16 -5.38
C PRO A 97 41.36 -29.63 -5.42
N ALA A 98 41.69 -29.14 -6.61
CA ALA A 98 42.00 -27.77 -6.97
C ALA A 98 40.85 -26.77 -6.81
N ALA A 99 41.25 -25.52 -6.59
CA ALA A 99 40.41 -24.34 -6.56
C ALA A 99 39.64 -24.15 -7.89
N ALA A 100 38.33 -24.38 -7.86
CA ALA A 100 37.42 -23.95 -8.91
C ALA A 100 37.14 -22.45 -8.74
N ARG A 101 37.64 -21.66 -9.69
CA ARG A 101 37.41 -20.22 -9.81
C ARG A 101 35.90 -19.95 -9.85
N ARG A 102 35.40 -19.17 -8.89
CA ARG A 102 34.04 -18.60 -8.89
C ARG A 102 33.91 -17.68 -10.12
N ARG A 103 33.25 -18.17 -11.17
CA ARG A 103 32.75 -17.33 -12.27
C ARG A 103 31.53 -16.55 -11.76
N ALA A 104 31.59 -15.23 -11.89
CA ALA A 104 30.44 -14.34 -11.75
C ALA A 104 29.35 -14.73 -12.77
N PRO A 105 28.05 -14.55 -12.46
CA PRO A 105 27.00 -14.73 -13.45
C PRO A 105 27.05 -13.56 -14.45
N GLY A 106 27.44 -13.85 -15.69
CA GLY A 106 27.30 -12.91 -16.81
C GLY A 106 25.84 -12.71 -17.18
N PRO A 107 25.48 -11.59 -17.84
CA PRO A 107 24.11 -11.31 -18.23
C PRO A 107 23.65 -12.32 -19.27
N ASP A 108 22.54 -12.98 -18.96
CA ASP A 108 21.94 -14.01 -19.79
C ASP A 108 21.54 -13.42 -21.15
N ARG A 109 22.11 -14.00 -22.21
CA ARG A 109 21.83 -13.61 -23.60
C ARG A 109 20.37 -13.93 -23.91
N ALA A 110 19.68 -12.91 -24.39
CA ALA A 110 18.31 -12.95 -24.89
C ALA A 110 18.08 -14.14 -25.84
N ARG A 111 17.19 -15.06 -25.44
CA ARG A 111 16.50 -15.93 -26.39
C ARG A 111 15.58 -15.05 -27.24
N ARG A 112 15.99 -14.84 -28.50
CA ARG A 112 15.09 -14.40 -29.58
C ARG A 112 14.06 -15.51 -29.81
N GLY A 113 12.83 -15.28 -29.37
CA GLY A 113 11.65 -15.97 -29.87
C GLY A 113 10.87 -14.99 -30.73
N GLY A 114 10.78 -15.27 -32.02
CA GLY A 114 10.09 -14.43 -32.98
C GLY A 114 8.58 -14.38 -32.71
N ASN A 115 8.04 -13.17 -32.81
CA ASN A 115 6.82 -12.94 -33.57
C ASN A 115 6.78 -11.46 -33.94
N ASP A 116 7.01 -11.20 -35.23
CA ASP A 116 6.79 -9.92 -35.86
C ASP A 116 5.30 -9.61 -35.83
N HIS A 117 4.92 -8.67 -34.98
CA HIS A 117 3.71 -7.87 -35.16
C HIS A 117 4.15 -6.46 -35.48
N ARG A 118 3.80 -6.02 -36.70
CA ARG A 118 4.09 -4.68 -37.25
C ARG A 118 3.49 -3.63 -36.31
N GLY A 119 4.39 -2.96 -35.61
CA GLY A 119 4.12 -1.99 -34.55
C GLY A 119 5.35 -1.89 -33.65
N GLY A 120 6.49 -1.56 -34.25
CA GLY A 120 7.83 -1.64 -33.66
C GLY A 120 8.07 -0.69 -32.48
N GLY A 121 7.51 -1.02 -31.32
CA GLY A 121 7.91 -0.45 -30.04
C GLY A 121 9.04 -1.27 -29.44
N HIS A 122 10.25 -0.73 -29.37
CA HIS A 122 11.32 -1.35 -28.60
C HIS A 122 10.95 -1.27 -27.10
N GLY A 123 10.91 -2.41 -26.42
CA GLY A 123 10.62 -2.48 -25.00
C GLY A 123 11.76 -1.86 -24.19
N LEU A 124 11.57 -0.63 -23.71
CA LEU A 124 12.56 0.04 -22.86
C LEU A 124 12.30 -0.32 -21.40
N ARG A 125 13.22 -1.08 -20.78
CA ARG A 125 13.20 -1.36 -19.34
C ARG A 125 13.93 -0.24 -18.62
N VAL A 126 13.17 0.64 -17.98
CA VAL A 126 13.74 1.64 -17.06
C VAL A 126 13.87 0.99 -15.68
N PRO A 127 15.05 0.97 -15.05
CA PRO A 127 15.19 0.60 -13.65
C PRO A 127 14.44 1.62 -12.81
N GLU A 128 13.24 1.26 -12.36
CA GLU A 128 12.47 2.11 -11.47
C GLU A 128 12.73 1.71 -10.00
N PRO A 129 12.89 2.68 -9.08
CA PRO A 129 13.05 2.43 -7.65
C PRO A 129 11.80 1.78 -7.04
N LYS A 130 11.93 1.09 -5.90
CA LYS A 130 10.79 0.48 -5.19
C LYS A 130 9.80 1.54 -4.73
N GLU A 131 8.50 1.25 -4.82
CA GLU A 131 7.42 2.16 -4.41
C GLU A 131 7.09 2.02 -2.92
N LEU A 132 7.28 0.83 -2.35
CA LEU A 132 7.14 0.57 -0.92
C LEU A 132 8.48 0.76 -0.21
N PRO A 133 8.68 1.87 0.51
CA PRO A 133 9.83 2.01 1.39
C PRO A 133 9.71 1.05 2.58
N GLN A 134 10.85 0.66 3.15
CA GLN A 134 10.92 -0.04 4.44
C GLN A 134 10.13 -1.36 4.54
N GLU A 135 10.07 -2.17 3.48
CA GLU A 135 9.37 -3.47 3.43
C GLU A 135 9.60 -4.35 4.68
N ARG A 136 10.83 -4.39 5.19
CA ARG A 136 11.18 -5.17 6.41
C ARG A 136 10.46 -4.67 7.65
N LEU A 137 10.28 -3.35 7.80
CA LEU A 137 9.56 -2.78 8.94
C LEU A 137 8.06 -3.00 8.77
N LEU A 138 7.51 -2.81 7.57
CA LEU A 138 6.12 -3.10 7.25
C LEU A 138 5.77 -4.58 7.53
N ALA A 139 6.60 -5.52 7.10
CA ALA A 139 6.41 -6.95 7.40
C ALA A 139 6.52 -7.26 8.90
N ARG A 140 7.38 -6.52 9.64
CA ARG A 140 7.44 -6.64 11.11
C ARG A 140 6.17 -6.13 11.78
N SER A 141 5.58 -5.05 11.27
CA SER A 141 4.32 -4.48 11.79
C SER A 141 3.14 -5.44 11.69
N LEU A 142 3.12 -6.31 10.68
CA LEU A 142 2.07 -7.32 10.48
C LEU A 142 2.28 -8.63 11.25
N ARG A 143 3.41 -8.79 11.96
CA ARG A 143 3.69 -10.00 12.77
C ARG A 143 2.59 -10.37 13.78
N PRO A 144 1.89 -9.43 14.45
CA PRO A 144 0.81 -9.78 15.37
C PRO A 144 -0.31 -10.62 14.74
N LEU A 145 -0.54 -10.48 13.43
CA LEU A 145 -1.55 -11.26 12.68
C LEU A 145 -1.12 -12.70 12.42
N ARG A 146 0.13 -13.07 12.69
CA ARG A 146 0.71 -14.37 12.37
C ARG A 146 0.34 -15.44 13.40
N GLN A 147 -0.95 -15.59 13.65
CA GLN A 147 -1.54 -16.53 14.61
C GLN A 147 -2.02 -17.81 13.93
N HIS A 148 -2.26 -18.82 14.75
CA HIS A 148 -2.81 -20.11 14.32
C HIS A 148 -4.09 -20.44 15.06
N ARG A 149 -4.95 -21.19 14.40
CA ARG A 149 -6.20 -21.74 14.94
C ARG A 149 -6.27 -23.25 14.64
N PRO A 150 -6.96 -24.04 15.47
CA PRO A 150 -7.40 -25.37 15.08
C PRO A 150 -8.31 -25.32 13.84
N SER A 151 -8.00 -26.11 12.82
CA SER A 151 -8.81 -26.20 11.60
C SER A 151 -10.13 -26.93 11.89
N SER A 152 -11.22 -26.44 11.30
CA SER A 152 -12.53 -27.09 11.37
C SER A 152 -12.64 -28.30 10.43
N HIS A 153 -11.89 -28.31 9.33
CA HIS A 153 -12.03 -29.29 8.25
C HIS A 153 -10.85 -30.25 8.15
N HIS A 154 -9.64 -29.80 8.48
CA HIS A 154 -8.46 -30.64 8.40
C HIS A 154 -8.17 -31.25 9.78
N ARG A 155 -8.27 -32.58 9.87
CA ARG A 155 -7.90 -33.35 11.05
C ARG A 155 -6.79 -34.31 10.67
N PHE A 156 -5.92 -34.61 11.63
CA PHE A 156 -4.88 -35.59 11.47
C PHE A 156 -4.91 -36.57 12.64
N ILE A 157 -4.46 -37.79 12.38
CA ILE A 157 -4.41 -38.85 13.38
C ILE A 157 -3.37 -38.46 14.42
N ASP A 158 -3.77 -38.43 15.68
CA ASP A 158 -2.81 -38.38 16.78
C ASP A 158 -2.35 -39.81 17.03
N GLU A 159 -1.26 -40.19 16.39
CA GLU A 159 -0.69 -41.54 16.47
C GLU A 159 -0.46 -41.98 17.92
N ARG A 160 0.01 -41.05 18.77
CA ARG A 160 0.30 -41.34 20.18
C ARG A 160 -0.99 -41.54 20.96
N ALA A 161 -1.94 -40.62 20.86
CA ALA A 161 -3.21 -40.76 21.57
C ALA A 161 -4.03 -41.96 21.07
N SER A 162 -3.91 -42.30 19.78
CA SER A 162 -4.51 -43.51 19.21
C SER A 162 -3.84 -44.75 19.78
N ALA A 163 -2.50 -44.82 19.83
CA ALA A 163 -1.78 -45.94 20.40
C ALA A 163 -2.07 -46.14 21.90
N GLU A 164 -2.12 -45.04 22.67
CA GLU A 164 -2.50 -45.06 24.10
C GLU A 164 -3.95 -45.57 24.28
N ALA A 165 -4.90 -45.05 23.51
CA ALA A 165 -6.29 -45.50 23.55
C ALA A 165 -6.45 -46.98 23.15
N ILE A 166 -5.69 -47.45 22.15
CA ILE A 166 -5.68 -48.87 21.75
C ILE A 166 -5.10 -49.74 22.86
N ALA A 167 -4.01 -49.30 23.51
CA ALA A 167 -3.38 -50.05 24.59
C ALA A 167 -4.30 -50.20 25.81
N GLU A 168 -5.03 -49.14 26.17
CA GLU A 168 -5.96 -49.14 27.31
C GLU A 168 -7.26 -49.90 27.01
N SER A 169 -7.89 -49.63 25.87
CA SER A 169 -9.21 -50.19 25.54
C SER A 169 -9.16 -51.56 24.88
N ARG A 170 -7.99 -51.97 24.36
CA ARG A 170 -7.79 -53.12 23.47
C ARG A 170 -8.69 -53.10 22.21
N GLN A 171 -9.18 -51.94 21.83
CA GLN A 171 -9.98 -51.73 20.61
C GLN A 171 -9.22 -50.84 19.63
N PRO A 172 -9.42 -51.00 18.30
CA PRO A 172 -8.77 -50.18 17.29
C PRO A 172 -9.39 -48.78 17.22
N ILE A 173 -9.03 -47.91 18.17
CA ILE A 173 -9.53 -46.54 18.29
C ILE A 173 -8.54 -45.56 17.64
N VAL A 174 -9.06 -44.71 16.75
CA VAL A 174 -8.28 -43.64 16.10
C VAL A 174 -8.69 -42.29 16.69
N VAL A 175 -7.75 -41.65 17.38
CA VAL A 175 -7.96 -40.32 17.96
C VAL A 175 -7.52 -39.27 16.94
N LEU A 176 -8.44 -38.39 16.55
CA LEU A 176 -8.18 -37.31 15.60
C LEU A 176 -7.97 -35.98 16.31
N ARG A 177 -6.94 -35.23 15.91
CA ARG A 177 -6.72 -33.85 16.36
C ARG A 177 -6.80 -32.85 15.20
N PRO A 178 -7.36 -31.66 15.41
CA PRO A 178 -7.46 -30.64 14.36
C PRO A 178 -6.07 -30.13 13.96
N ALA A 179 -5.83 -30.02 12.65
CA ALA A 179 -4.61 -29.42 12.11
C ALA A 179 -4.50 -27.95 12.52
N ARG A 180 -3.28 -27.44 12.72
CA ARG A 180 -3.07 -26.01 12.99
C ARG A 180 -2.95 -25.27 11.67
N GLU A 181 -3.84 -24.31 11.43
CA GLU A 181 -3.81 -23.46 10.24
C GLU A 181 -3.74 -21.98 10.59
N ARG A 182 -3.40 -21.13 9.61
CA ARG A 182 -3.46 -19.68 9.80
C ARG A 182 -4.90 -19.25 9.97
N TRP A 183 -5.14 -18.40 10.96
CA TRP A 183 -6.48 -18.04 11.39
C TRP A 183 -7.25 -17.11 10.44
N LEU A 184 -6.55 -16.39 9.54
CA LEU A 184 -7.16 -15.45 8.59
C LEU A 184 -6.83 -15.82 7.13
N ARG A 185 -7.82 -15.63 6.26
CA ARG A 185 -7.65 -15.42 4.81
C ARG A 185 -7.57 -13.93 4.54
N CYS A 186 -6.76 -13.50 3.58
CA CYS A 186 -6.72 -12.10 3.14
C CYS A 186 -7.32 -11.97 1.74
N LEU A 187 -8.23 -11.03 1.58
CA LEU A 187 -8.71 -10.58 0.29
C LEU A 187 -8.19 -9.17 0.02
N LEU A 188 -7.30 -9.04 -0.97
CA LEU A 188 -6.78 -7.77 -1.43
C LEU A 188 -7.64 -7.28 -2.61
N VAL A 189 -8.53 -6.32 -2.33
CA VAL A 189 -9.39 -5.70 -3.35
C VAL A 189 -8.73 -4.41 -3.82
N VAL A 190 -8.49 -4.26 -5.11
CA VAL A 190 -7.78 -3.11 -5.67
C VAL A 190 -8.75 -2.26 -6.47
N ASP A 191 -8.83 -0.98 -6.17
CA ASP A 191 -9.66 -0.03 -6.89
C ASP A 191 -9.28 0.04 -8.38
N ASP A 192 -10.28 0.25 -9.25
CA ASP A 192 -10.10 0.51 -10.67
C ASP A 192 -10.09 2.00 -11.02
N GLY A 193 -9.99 2.94 -10.10
CA GLY A 193 -9.78 4.36 -10.42
C GLY A 193 -8.69 4.57 -11.50
N VAL A 194 -8.82 5.58 -12.37
CA VAL A 194 -7.85 5.74 -13.48
C VAL A 194 -6.43 6.05 -12.97
N SER A 195 -6.35 6.81 -11.89
CA SER A 195 -5.13 7.08 -11.13
C SER A 195 -4.53 5.82 -10.48
N MET A 196 -5.28 4.73 -10.33
CA MET A 196 -4.77 3.44 -9.83
C MET A 196 -3.75 2.80 -10.77
N LEU A 197 -3.70 3.19 -12.04
CA LEU A 197 -2.63 2.78 -12.95
C LEU A 197 -1.24 3.25 -12.50
N LEU A 198 -1.17 4.35 -11.75
CA LEU A 198 0.07 4.80 -11.11
C LEU A 198 0.46 3.82 -9.99
N TRP A 199 -0.49 3.33 -9.21
CA TRP A 199 -0.22 2.51 -8.02
C TRP A 199 -0.01 1.02 -8.31
N ARG A 200 0.00 0.62 -9.58
CA ARG A 200 0.11 -0.79 -10.00
C ARG A 200 1.29 -1.52 -9.36
N ARG A 201 2.44 -0.86 -9.33
CA ARG A 201 3.66 -1.41 -8.75
C ARG A 201 3.59 -1.50 -7.23
N LEU A 202 3.09 -0.46 -6.55
CA LEU A 202 2.88 -0.47 -5.11
C LEU A 202 1.95 -1.61 -4.68
N VAL A 203 0.89 -1.87 -5.44
CA VAL A 203 -0.03 -3.00 -5.19
C VAL A 203 0.68 -4.35 -5.34
N ALA A 204 1.54 -4.51 -6.36
CA ALA A 204 2.33 -5.73 -6.54
C ALA A 204 3.33 -5.93 -5.40
N GLU A 205 4.06 -4.88 -5.01
CA GLU A 205 5.01 -4.96 -3.89
C GLU A 205 4.28 -5.23 -2.55
N LEU A 206 3.06 -4.68 -2.36
CA LEU A 206 2.24 -4.95 -1.18
C LEU A 206 1.75 -6.41 -1.15
N SER A 207 1.32 -6.91 -2.31
CA SER A 207 0.95 -8.32 -2.48
C SER A 207 2.11 -9.23 -2.08
N ASP A 208 3.30 -8.98 -2.62
CA ASP A 208 4.50 -9.74 -2.30
C ASP A 208 4.80 -9.65 -0.80
N LEU A 209 4.72 -8.46 -0.20
CA LEU A 209 4.93 -8.28 1.23
C LEU A 209 3.97 -9.12 2.08
N LEU A 210 2.67 -9.11 1.74
CA LEU A 210 1.65 -9.87 2.47
C LEU A 210 1.90 -11.39 2.35
N GLN A 211 2.29 -11.87 1.17
CA GLN A 211 2.67 -13.26 0.92
C GLN A 211 3.88 -13.68 1.78
N HIS A 212 4.95 -12.88 1.75
CA HIS A 212 6.18 -13.17 2.50
C HIS A 212 6.02 -13.05 4.02
N THR A 213 5.03 -12.30 4.50
CA THR A 213 4.74 -12.20 5.94
C THR A 213 4.24 -13.55 6.51
N GLY A 214 3.59 -14.37 5.68
CA GLY A 214 3.07 -15.68 6.07
C GLY A 214 2.02 -15.61 7.19
N ALA A 215 1.32 -14.48 7.33
CA ALA A 215 0.27 -14.28 8.33
C ALA A 215 -1.06 -14.94 7.94
N PHE A 216 -1.30 -15.11 6.63
CA PHE A 216 -2.58 -15.53 6.08
C PHE A 216 -2.50 -16.96 5.53
N ARG A 217 -3.62 -17.69 5.62
CA ARG A 217 -3.76 -19.04 5.03
C ARG A 217 -3.72 -18.98 3.51
N GLN A 218 -4.39 -17.97 2.97
CA GLN A 218 -4.52 -17.73 1.55
C GLN A 218 -4.67 -16.22 1.33
N ILE A 219 -4.11 -15.74 0.21
CA ILE A 219 -4.27 -14.37 -0.26
C ILE A 219 -4.93 -14.44 -1.63
N GLN A 220 -6.06 -13.75 -1.79
CA GLN A 220 -6.74 -13.60 -3.07
C GLN A 220 -6.72 -12.14 -3.48
N HIS A 221 -6.61 -11.89 -4.78
CA HIS A 221 -6.60 -10.56 -5.38
C HIS A 221 -7.87 -10.39 -6.20
N LEU A 222 -8.59 -9.29 -6.01
CA LEU A 222 -9.74 -8.91 -6.83
C LEU A 222 -9.57 -7.46 -7.29
N GLY A 223 -10.07 -7.15 -8.48
CA GLY A 223 -10.27 -5.77 -8.92
C GLY A 223 -11.64 -5.28 -8.48
N LEU A 224 -11.76 -4.05 -8.04
CA LEU A 224 -13.04 -3.35 -7.92
C LEU A 224 -13.44 -2.86 -9.31
N ARG A 225 -14.70 -2.94 -9.67
CA ARG A 225 -15.27 -2.23 -10.82
C ARG A 225 -16.20 -1.15 -10.26
N SER A 226 -15.68 0.07 -10.23
CA SER A 226 -16.40 1.24 -9.70
C SER A 226 -16.63 2.32 -10.76
N ARG A 227 -16.02 2.16 -11.95
CA ARG A 227 -16.21 3.07 -13.09
C ARG A 227 -17.59 2.92 -13.71
N GLY A 228 -18.26 4.04 -13.89
CA GLY A 228 -19.56 4.12 -14.57
C GLY A 228 -20.76 4.13 -13.62
N PRO A 229 -21.98 4.24 -14.19
CA PRO A 229 -23.22 4.29 -13.44
C PRO A 229 -23.65 2.91 -12.90
N ASP A 230 -23.05 1.83 -13.43
CA ASP A 230 -23.36 0.46 -13.03
C ASP A 230 -23.13 0.22 -11.52
N PRO A 231 -23.83 -0.76 -10.93
CA PRO A 231 -23.56 -1.18 -9.57
C PRO A 231 -22.11 -1.63 -9.42
N ILE A 232 -21.54 -1.36 -8.24
CA ILE A 232 -20.18 -1.75 -7.91
C ILE A 232 -20.09 -3.28 -7.95
N ALA A 233 -19.08 -3.77 -8.66
CA ALA A 233 -18.85 -5.19 -8.78
C ALA A 233 -17.36 -5.52 -8.66
N LEU A 234 -17.01 -6.80 -8.66
CA LEU A 234 -15.64 -7.27 -8.53
C LEU A 234 -15.18 -7.95 -9.82
N ARG A 235 -13.87 -7.90 -10.07
CA ARG A 235 -13.20 -8.60 -11.17
C ARG A 235 -12.26 -9.65 -10.58
N PRO A 236 -12.10 -10.83 -11.23
CA PRO A 236 -11.20 -11.88 -10.75
C PRO A 236 -9.73 -11.46 -10.64
N ARG A 237 -9.31 -10.41 -11.37
CA ARG A 237 -7.95 -9.88 -11.32
C ARG A 237 -7.96 -8.34 -11.37
N PRO A 238 -7.09 -7.69 -10.58
CA PRO A 238 -6.94 -6.24 -10.61
C PRO A 238 -6.31 -5.78 -11.93
N PHE A 239 -6.56 -4.53 -12.35
CA PHE A 239 -6.01 -3.92 -13.56
C PHE A 239 -6.28 -4.66 -14.87
N THR A 240 -7.32 -5.51 -14.91
CA THR A 240 -7.75 -6.21 -16.13
C THR A 240 -9.10 -5.72 -16.58
N ASP A 241 -9.31 -5.62 -17.90
CA ASP A 241 -10.61 -5.34 -18.52
C ASP A 241 -11.41 -6.60 -18.80
N ALA A 242 -11.23 -7.64 -17.97
CA ALA A 242 -11.98 -8.87 -18.10
C ALA A 242 -13.49 -8.60 -17.98
N PRO A 243 -14.33 -9.16 -18.87
CA PRO A 243 -15.79 -9.00 -18.78
C PRO A 243 -16.36 -9.76 -17.58
N ALA A 244 -15.67 -10.81 -17.13
CA ALA A 244 -16.06 -11.61 -15.98
C ALA A 244 -16.18 -10.73 -14.73
N THR A 245 -17.40 -10.68 -14.21
CA THR A 245 -17.75 -9.86 -13.04
C THR A 245 -18.26 -10.79 -11.94
N VAL A 246 -17.83 -10.52 -10.71
CA VAL A 246 -18.19 -11.25 -9.50
C VAL A 246 -18.99 -10.29 -8.61
N PRO A 247 -20.14 -10.70 -8.07
CA PRO A 247 -20.93 -9.83 -7.20
C PRO A 247 -20.18 -9.53 -5.90
N THR A 248 -20.36 -8.34 -5.34
CA THR A 248 -19.72 -7.92 -4.07
C THR A 248 -20.06 -8.83 -2.90
N LYS A 249 -21.24 -9.45 -2.91
CA LYS A 249 -21.71 -10.40 -1.89
C LYS A 249 -20.96 -11.74 -1.92
N ALA A 250 -20.31 -12.13 -3.02
CA ALA A 250 -19.56 -13.39 -3.09
C ALA A 250 -18.29 -13.41 -2.23
N VAL A 251 -17.86 -12.23 -1.76
CA VAL A 251 -16.71 -12.05 -0.88
C VAL A 251 -17.09 -12.18 0.61
N VAL A 252 -18.38 -12.08 0.93
CA VAL A 252 -18.86 -12.17 2.30
C VAL A 252 -18.61 -13.58 2.83
N ASP A 253 -17.81 -13.66 3.90
CA ASP A 253 -17.49 -14.88 4.59
C ASP A 253 -18.23 -14.92 5.95
N PRO A 254 -19.28 -15.74 6.09
CA PRO A 254 -20.06 -15.82 7.33
C PRO A 254 -19.23 -16.37 8.51
N THR A 255 -18.08 -17.00 8.25
CA THR A 255 -17.22 -17.51 9.31
C THR A 255 -16.41 -16.41 10.00
N GLY A 256 -16.38 -15.20 9.44
CA GLY A 256 -15.62 -14.05 9.96
C GLY A 256 -14.10 -14.21 9.89
N GLN A 257 -13.60 -15.14 9.07
CA GLN A 257 -12.16 -15.46 8.96
C GLN A 257 -11.49 -14.80 7.77
N THR A 258 -12.24 -14.03 6.98
CA THR A 258 -11.72 -13.30 5.83
C THR A 258 -11.50 -11.84 6.20
N LEU A 259 -10.24 -11.43 6.20
CA LEU A 259 -9.82 -10.04 6.26
C LEU A 259 -9.89 -9.44 4.87
N ILE A 260 -10.63 -8.34 4.72
CA ILE A 260 -10.73 -7.59 3.47
C ILE A 260 -9.85 -6.35 3.59
N VAL A 261 -8.90 -6.20 2.66
CA VAL A 261 -8.04 -5.03 2.53
C VAL A 261 -8.31 -4.39 1.17
N VAL A 262 -8.90 -3.20 1.17
CA VAL A 262 -9.18 -2.43 -0.04
C VAL A 262 -8.02 -1.46 -0.30
N VAL A 263 -7.37 -1.52 -1.46
CA VAL A 263 -6.31 -0.58 -1.83
C VAL A 263 -6.87 0.45 -2.80
N SER A 264 -6.84 1.72 -2.40
CA SER A 264 -7.43 2.81 -3.20
C SER A 264 -6.69 4.13 -2.97
N ASP A 265 -6.77 5.03 -3.95
CA ASP A 265 -6.42 6.44 -3.80
C ASP A 265 -7.65 7.33 -3.50
N GLY A 266 -8.85 6.75 -3.39
CA GLY A 266 -10.09 7.44 -3.10
C GLY A 266 -10.52 8.45 -4.15
N ALA A 267 -9.91 8.46 -5.34
CA ALA A 267 -10.22 9.44 -6.39
C ALA A 267 -11.46 9.07 -7.21
N GLY A 268 -11.86 7.80 -7.19
CA GLY A 268 -13.03 7.29 -7.90
C GLY A 268 -14.34 7.93 -7.44
N LEU A 269 -15.29 8.10 -8.37
CA LEU A 269 -16.60 8.71 -8.10
C LEU A 269 -17.40 7.93 -7.04
N ALA A 270 -17.28 6.61 -7.04
CA ALA A 270 -17.93 5.70 -6.09
C ALA A 270 -17.61 6.00 -4.60
N TRP A 271 -16.48 6.65 -4.33
CA TRP A 271 -16.09 7.08 -2.99
C TRP A 271 -16.75 8.40 -2.57
N ARG A 272 -17.25 9.18 -3.53
CA ARG A 272 -17.87 10.50 -3.30
C ARG A 272 -19.39 10.48 -3.40
N ASP A 273 -19.94 9.58 -4.22
CA ASP A 273 -21.38 9.42 -4.42
C ASP A 273 -22.05 8.50 -3.37
N GLY A 274 -21.25 7.87 -2.49
CA GLY A 274 -21.73 7.03 -1.41
C GLY A 274 -21.93 5.56 -1.77
N ARG A 275 -21.79 5.13 -3.04
CA ARG A 275 -21.95 3.71 -3.40
C ARG A 275 -20.95 2.80 -2.69
N MET A 276 -19.70 3.26 -2.48
CA MET A 276 -18.76 2.47 -1.67
C MET A 276 -19.15 2.36 -0.21
N ARG A 277 -19.91 3.31 0.35
CA ARG A 277 -20.34 3.25 1.75
C ARG A 277 -21.17 2.00 2.00
N GLU A 278 -22.09 1.68 1.10
CA GLU A 278 -22.96 0.52 1.19
C GLU A 278 -22.16 -0.79 1.09
N VAL A 279 -21.27 -0.90 0.10
CA VAL A 279 -20.43 -2.09 -0.08
C VAL A 279 -19.51 -2.33 1.12
N LEU A 280 -18.88 -1.27 1.65
CA LEU A 280 -18.01 -1.40 2.82
C LEU A 280 -18.80 -1.68 4.11
N ALA A 281 -20.03 -1.19 4.23
CA ALA A 281 -20.94 -1.53 5.33
C ALA A 281 -21.26 -3.03 5.33
N ASP A 282 -21.62 -3.58 4.16
CA ASP A 282 -21.91 -5.01 4.02
C ASP A 282 -20.68 -5.88 4.35
N TRP A 283 -19.50 -5.52 3.83
CA TRP A 283 -18.27 -6.25 4.13
C TRP A 283 -17.85 -6.15 5.61
N GLY A 284 -17.98 -4.96 6.21
CA GLY A 284 -17.64 -4.72 7.62
C GLY A 284 -18.63 -5.36 8.61
N ARG A 285 -19.82 -5.77 8.15
CA ARG A 285 -20.74 -6.61 8.93
C ARG A 285 -20.23 -8.05 9.07
N SER A 286 -19.57 -8.58 8.05
CA SER A 286 -19.17 -10.00 8.02
C SER A 286 -17.79 -10.27 8.62
N GLY A 287 -16.86 -9.32 8.53
CA GLY A 287 -15.48 -9.54 8.97
C GLY A 287 -14.67 -8.27 9.13
N PRO A 288 -13.38 -8.41 9.48
CA PRO A 288 -12.49 -7.27 9.60
C PRO A 288 -12.21 -6.69 8.21
N LEU A 289 -12.32 -5.36 8.11
CA LEU A 289 -12.16 -4.59 6.89
C LEU A 289 -11.24 -3.41 7.15
N ALA A 290 -10.35 -3.11 6.20
CA ALA A 290 -9.56 -1.88 6.19
C ALA A 290 -9.38 -1.37 4.76
N VAL A 291 -9.26 -0.06 4.62
CA VAL A 291 -8.82 0.59 3.39
C VAL A 291 -7.36 0.98 3.56
N VAL A 292 -6.49 0.58 2.66
CA VAL A 292 -5.12 1.05 2.55
C VAL A 292 -5.09 2.16 1.53
N HIS A 293 -4.79 3.37 1.98
CA HIS A 293 -4.69 4.52 1.11
C HIS A 293 -3.31 4.58 0.46
N THR A 294 -3.26 4.68 -0.86
CA THR A 294 -2.01 4.78 -1.62
C THR A 294 -1.34 6.15 -1.54
N LEU A 295 -2.08 7.20 -1.16
CA LEU A 295 -1.57 8.56 -1.00
C LEU A 295 -1.12 8.80 0.43
N PRO A 296 -0.14 9.68 0.66
CA PRO A 296 0.20 10.16 2.00
C PRO A 296 -0.95 10.97 2.60
N ARG A 297 -1.05 10.95 3.93
CA ARG A 297 -2.19 11.51 4.68
C ARG A 297 -2.54 12.96 4.33
N ARG A 298 -1.56 13.80 4.02
CA ARG A 298 -1.76 15.20 3.63
C ARG A 298 -2.65 15.39 2.39
N LEU A 299 -2.76 14.38 1.54
CA LEU A 299 -3.53 14.43 0.29
C LEU A 299 -4.94 13.85 0.42
N TRP A 300 -5.31 13.27 1.57
CA TRP A 300 -6.59 12.58 1.74
C TRP A 300 -7.80 13.52 1.72
N ALA A 301 -7.62 14.78 2.14
CA ALA A 301 -8.72 15.75 2.19
C ALA A 301 -9.35 16.03 0.81
N GLY A 302 -8.60 15.82 -0.28
CA GLY A 302 -9.09 15.97 -1.65
C GLY A 302 -9.75 14.71 -2.24
N THR A 303 -9.72 13.58 -1.53
CA THR A 303 -10.24 12.28 -1.99
C THR A 303 -11.55 11.93 -1.29
N GLY A 304 -12.26 10.91 -1.76
CA GLY A 304 -13.43 10.37 -1.08
C GLY A 304 -13.09 9.54 0.17
N LEU A 305 -11.81 9.46 0.57
CA LEU A 305 -11.31 8.68 1.70
C LEU A 305 -10.85 9.56 2.87
N ALA A 306 -11.47 10.73 3.05
CA ALA A 306 -11.22 11.57 4.22
C ALA A 306 -11.41 10.78 5.52
N ALA A 307 -10.46 10.88 6.45
CA ALA A 307 -10.46 10.09 7.67
C ALA A 307 -10.15 10.94 8.91
N ARG A 308 -10.77 10.60 10.03
CA ARG A 308 -10.62 11.25 11.33
C ARG A 308 -10.01 10.27 12.32
N HIS A 309 -9.05 10.72 13.14
CA HIS A 309 -8.47 9.88 14.19
C HIS A 309 -9.47 9.73 15.32
N LEU A 310 -9.82 8.48 15.63
CA LEU A 310 -10.75 8.12 16.69
C LEU A 310 -10.16 6.93 17.46
N SER A 311 -10.49 6.84 18.74
CA SER A 311 -10.11 5.70 19.55
C SER A 311 -11.05 4.55 19.26
N VAL A 312 -10.50 3.36 19.00
CA VAL A 312 -11.27 2.16 18.70
C VAL A 312 -10.86 1.01 19.61
N ARG A 313 -11.85 0.24 20.06
CA ARG A 313 -11.63 -0.98 20.84
C ARG A 313 -12.46 -2.12 20.26
N THR A 314 -11.81 -3.26 20.11
CA THR A 314 -12.41 -4.52 19.64
C THR A 314 -12.61 -5.46 20.82
N ASP A 315 -13.74 -6.16 20.89
CA ASP A 315 -13.97 -7.11 22.01
C ASP A 315 -13.42 -8.51 21.70
N ARG A 316 -13.15 -8.81 20.43
CA ARG A 316 -12.68 -10.13 19.96
C ARG A 316 -11.57 -9.97 18.93
N ARG A 317 -10.76 -11.03 18.78
CA ARG A 317 -9.76 -11.10 17.70
C ARG A 317 -10.46 -11.19 16.35
N GLY A 318 -9.98 -10.42 15.37
CA GLY A 318 -10.57 -10.39 14.03
C GLY A 318 -12.05 -10.00 14.03
N ALA A 319 -12.49 -9.20 15.02
CA ALA A 319 -13.87 -8.77 15.13
C ALA A 319 -14.30 -8.00 13.88
N ALA A 320 -15.54 -8.24 13.43
CA ALA A 320 -16.13 -7.51 12.33
C ALA A 320 -16.26 -6.03 12.69
N ASN A 321 -16.05 -5.14 11.71
CA ASN A 321 -15.95 -3.71 11.97
C ASN A 321 -17.18 -3.13 12.68
N HIS A 322 -18.40 -3.57 12.32
CA HIS A 322 -19.64 -3.11 12.97
C HIS A 322 -19.72 -3.40 14.48
N THR A 323 -18.89 -4.31 15.00
CA THR A 323 -18.83 -4.64 16.44
C THR A 323 -17.81 -3.79 17.21
N TRP A 324 -17.09 -2.89 16.55
CA TRP A 324 -16.06 -2.09 17.20
C TRP A 324 -16.70 -0.93 17.97
N SER A 325 -16.21 -0.71 19.18
CA SER A 325 -16.55 0.48 19.95
C SER A 325 -15.65 1.63 19.53
N VAL A 326 -16.26 2.78 19.22
CA VAL A 326 -15.57 3.98 18.74
C VAL A 326 -15.81 5.12 19.72
N ARG A 327 -14.74 5.81 20.10
CA ARG A 327 -14.80 7.02 20.94
C ARG A 327 -14.00 8.14 20.32
N ASP A 328 -14.50 9.36 20.49
CA ASP A 328 -13.77 10.57 20.14
C ASP A 328 -12.84 10.94 21.31
N PRO A 329 -11.51 10.88 21.14
CA PRO A 329 -10.58 11.23 22.22
C PRO A 329 -10.68 12.72 22.60
N LEU A 330 -11.15 13.58 21.69
CA LEU A 330 -11.32 15.01 21.95
C LEU A 330 -12.69 15.34 22.56
N LEU A 331 -13.68 14.46 22.40
CA LEU A 331 -15.03 14.63 22.94
C LEU A 331 -15.50 13.34 23.66
N PRO A 332 -14.89 12.97 24.80
CA PRO A 332 -15.17 11.69 25.46
C PRO A 332 -16.62 11.54 25.95
N TRP A 333 -17.26 12.66 26.25
CA TRP A 333 -18.64 12.75 26.73
C TRP A 333 -19.66 12.78 25.59
N PHE A 334 -19.22 13.00 24.35
CA PHE A 334 -20.11 13.06 23.19
C PHE A 334 -20.26 11.66 22.59
N THR A 335 -21.35 10.99 22.95
CA THR A 335 -21.81 9.76 22.27
C THR A 335 -22.56 10.11 20.99
N GLY A 336 -21.99 10.96 20.15
CA GLY A 336 -22.51 11.16 18.79
C GLY A 336 -22.64 9.81 18.09
N GLN A 337 -23.57 9.68 17.16
CA GLN A 337 -23.87 8.43 16.45
C GLN A 337 -22.55 7.73 16.05
N ALA A 338 -22.13 6.73 16.84
CA ALA A 338 -20.90 6.00 16.55
C ALA A 338 -21.06 5.45 15.14
N ALA A 339 -20.03 5.58 14.30
CA ALA A 339 -20.09 5.09 12.94
C ALA A 339 -20.54 3.62 12.98
N GLU A 340 -21.72 3.32 12.43
CA GLU A 340 -22.35 1.97 12.51
C GLU A 340 -21.42 0.89 11.95
N ASN A 341 -20.49 1.28 11.07
CA ASN A 341 -19.43 0.45 10.56
C ASN A 341 -18.13 1.28 10.43
N PRO A 342 -17.27 1.34 11.46
CA PRO A 342 -16.02 2.07 11.39
C PRO A 342 -15.05 1.39 10.42
N VAL A 343 -14.67 2.09 9.36
CA VAL A 343 -13.69 1.59 8.39
C VAL A 343 -12.35 2.30 8.60
N PRO A 344 -11.29 1.62 9.07
CA PRO A 344 -9.97 2.24 9.18
C PRO A 344 -9.37 2.51 7.80
N VAL A 345 -8.80 3.71 7.62
CA VAL A 345 -8.07 4.15 6.42
C VAL A 345 -6.59 4.25 6.77
N LEU A 346 -5.82 3.26 6.38
CA LEU A 346 -4.42 3.10 6.78
C LEU A 346 -3.50 3.74 5.74
N GLU A 347 -2.56 4.55 6.21
CA GLU A 347 -1.38 4.90 5.42
C GLU A 347 -0.40 3.72 5.41
N LEU A 348 0.33 3.52 4.32
CA LEU A 348 1.36 2.47 4.19
C LEU A 348 2.64 2.82 4.98
N THR A 349 2.48 3.01 6.29
CA THR A 349 3.58 3.25 7.23
C THR A 349 3.68 2.11 8.25
N PRO A 350 4.89 1.81 8.76
CA PRO A 350 5.05 0.77 9.77
C PRO A 350 4.23 1.02 11.05
N ALA A 351 4.07 2.28 11.46
CA ALA A 351 3.32 2.64 12.66
C ALA A 351 1.82 2.34 12.49
N ALA A 352 1.19 2.89 11.44
CA ALA A 352 -0.23 2.70 11.19
C ALA A 352 -0.60 1.22 11.02
N LEU A 353 0.22 0.45 10.30
CA LEU A 353 -0.01 -1.00 10.17
C LEU A 353 0.19 -1.75 11.48
N ALA A 354 1.12 -1.32 12.35
CA ALA A 354 1.39 -2.00 13.61
C ALA A 354 0.25 -1.80 14.62
N ASP A 355 -0.27 -0.59 14.73
CA ASP A 355 -1.40 -0.27 15.61
C ASP A 355 -2.65 -1.07 15.19
N TRP A 356 -2.96 -1.04 13.90
CA TRP A 356 -4.06 -1.80 13.34
C TRP A 356 -3.88 -3.33 13.47
N ALA A 357 -2.69 -3.86 13.18
CA ALA A 357 -2.41 -5.29 13.30
C ALA A 357 -2.51 -5.77 14.76
N ARG A 358 -2.06 -4.97 15.72
CA ARG A 358 -2.21 -5.27 17.16
C ARG A 358 -3.68 -5.29 17.59
N LEU A 359 -4.44 -4.26 17.18
CA LEU A 359 -5.87 -4.15 17.48
C LEU A 359 -6.64 -5.39 17.01
N LEU A 360 -6.37 -5.85 15.78
CA LEU A 360 -7.02 -7.05 15.23
C LEU A 360 -6.57 -8.34 15.93
N ALA A 361 -5.30 -8.41 16.33
CA ALA A 361 -4.66 -9.62 16.84
C ALA A 361 -4.96 -9.92 18.31
N ALA A 362 -5.07 -8.90 19.17
CA ALA A 362 -5.13 -9.08 20.61
C ALA A 362 -6.55 -9.38 21.11
N GLY A 363 -7.54 -8.60 20.66
CA GLY A 363 -8.87 -8.53 21.28
C GLY A 363 -8.81 -7.84 22.66
N GLY A 364 -9.73 -6.93 22.94
CA GLY A 364 -9.81 -6.18 24.19
C GLY A 364 -8.81 -5.01 24.30
N THR A 365 -8.07 -4.71 23.24
CA THR A 365 -7.12 -3.59 23.16
C THR A 365 -7.77 -2.36 22.54
N GLU A 366 -7.38 -1.18 23.02
CA GLU A 366 -7.74 0.11 22.43
C GLU A 366 -6.57 0.64 21.58
N ALA A 367 -6.89 1.26 20.44
CA ALA A 367 -5.92 1.90 19.56
C ALA A 367 -6.56 3.13 18.89
N GLU A 368 -5.76 4.17 18.65
CA GLU A 368 -6.21 5.31 17.86
C GLU A 368 -5.98 5.01 16.38
N LEU A 369 -7.05 5.02 15.58
CA LEU A 369 -6.97 4.79 14.14
C LEU A 369 -7.67 5.91 13.35
N PRO A 370 -7.14 6.27 12.16
CA PRO A 370 -7.89 7.05 11.18
C PRO A 370 -9.09 6.24 10.68
N LEU A 371 -10.31 6.66 11.02
CA LEU A 371 -11.55 6.07 10.53
C LEU A 371 -12.15 6.93 9.42
N TRP A 372 -12.59 6.28 8.35
CA TRP A 372 -13.24 6.90 7.19
C TRP A 372 -14.48 7.69 7.61
N GLN A 373 -14.59 8.91 7.08
CA GLN A 373 -15.75 9.78 7.22
C GLN A 373 -16.44 9.85 5.84
N PRO A 374 -17.41 8.95 5.57
CA PRO A 374 -18.10 8.96 4.29
C PRO A 374 -18.85 10.30 4.13
N PRO A 375 -18.91 10.86 2.91
CA PRO A 375 -19.64 12.09 2.67
C PRO A 375 -21.12 11.92 3.05
N THR A 376 -21.64 12.82 3.89
CA THR A 376 -23.01 12.77 4.42
C THR A 376 -24.05 13.05 3.34
N LEU A 377 -23.69 13.88 2.35
CA LEU A 377 -24.51 14.17 1.18
C LEU A 377 -23.83 13.53 -0.02
N ALA A 378 -24.48 12.51 -0.61
CA ALA A 378 -24.07 11.97 -1.89
C ALA A 378 -24.08 13.12 -2.91
N ARG A 379 -22.92 13.49 -3.43
CA ARG A 379 -22.89 14.41 -4.56
C ARG A 379 -23.40 13.62 -5.77
N PRO A 380 -24.46 14.06 -6.47
CA PRO A 380 -24.96 13.36 -7.64
C PRO A 380 -23.81 13.14 -8.62
N ALA A 381 -23.67 11.90 -9.12
CA ALA A 381 -22.67 11.54 -10.12
C ALA A 381 -22.71 12.48 -11.34
N ASP A 382 -23.91 12.99 -11.64
CA ASP A 382 -24.22 13.83 -12.80
C ASP A 382 -24.21 15.34 -12.51
N ALA A 383 -23.79 15.78 -11.32
CA ALA A 383 -23.68 17.22 -11.08
C ALA A 383 -22.64 17.82 -12.05
N PRO A 384 -23.05 18.64 -13.04
CA PRO A 384 -22.14 19.14 -14.04
C PRO A 384 -21.04 19.93 -13.33
N SER A 385 -19.82 19.42 -13.43
CA SER A 385 -18.65 20.21 -13.09
C SER A 385 -18.56 21.27 -14.16
N THR A 386 -19.19 22.43 -13.92
CA THR A 386 -19.13 23.58 -14.83
C THR A 386 -17.68 23.74 -15.26
N PRO A 387 -17.36 23.67 -16.57
CA PRO A 387 -15.99 23.75 -17.05
C PRO A 387 -15.35 25.01 -16.47
N ARG A 388 -14.39 24.83 -15.57
CA ARG A 388 -13.65 25.97 -15.04
C ARG A 388 -12.73 26.49 -16.14
N PRO A 389 -12.54 27.81 -16.23
CA PRO A 389 -11.51 28.38 -17.08
C PRO A 389 -10.16 27.71 -16.79
N ALA A 390 -9.38 27.45 -17.85
CA ALA A 390 -8.09 26.78 -17.73
C ALA A 390 -7.15 27.53 -16.76
N ALA A 391 -7.15 28.87 -16.81
CA ALA A 391 -6.38 29.72 -15.91
C ALA A 391 -6.71 29.48 -14.43
N ARG A 392 -7.99 29.47 -14.06
CA ARG A 392 -8.42 29.20 -12.67
C ARG A 392 -8.10 27.78 -12.21
N THR A 393 -8.05 26.81 -13.14
CA THR A 393 -7.66 25.44 -12.84
C THR A 393 -6.16 25.37 -12.56
N LEU A 394 -5.35 26.07 -13.38
CA LEU A 394 -3.91 26.17 -13.20
C LEU A 394 -3.54 26.89 -11.90
N GLU A 395 -4.16 28.03 -11.58
CA GLU A 395 -3.92 28.77 -10.33
C GLU A 395 -4.14 27.89 -9.10
N ARG A 396 -5.26 27.16 -9.05
CA ARG A 396 -5.56 26.22 -7.97
C ARG A 396 -4.57 25.08 -7.89
N PHE A 397 -4.17 24.54 -9.04
CA PHE A 397 -3.16 23.51 -9.10
C PHE A 397 -1.84 24.01 -8.50
N VAL A 398 -1.34 25.16 -8.97
CA VAL A 398 -0.09 25.77 -8.51
C VAL A 398 -0.13 26.07 -7.00
N ALA A 399 -1.26 26.55 -6.49
CA ALA A 399 -1.43 26.84 -5.07
C ALA A 399 -1.47 25.58 -4.16
N GLY A 400 -1.89 24.43 -4.70
CA GLY A 400 -2.13 23.21 -3.91
C GLY A 400 -1.11 22.10 -4.07
N VAL A 401 -0.18 22.22 -5.03
CA VAL A 401 0.72 21.13 -5.43
C VAL A 401 2.13 21.31 -4.85
N SER A 402 2.85 20.20 -4.66
CA SER A 402 4.26 20.29 -4.24
C SER A 402 5.15 20.88 -5.35
N PRO A 403 6.29 21.50 -5.01
CA PRO A 403 7.23 22.04 -6.01
C PRO A 403 7.79 20.97 -6.96
N THR A 404 7.89 19.72 -6.53
CA THR A 404 8.31 18.59 -7.39
C THR A 404 7.22 18.23 -8.40
N ALA A 405 5.97 18.17 -7.97
CA ALA A 405 4.84 17.90 -8.86
C ALA A 405 4.57 19.07 -9.82
N HIS A 406 4.75 20.33 -9.39
CA HIS A 406 4.69 21.49 -10.29
C HIS A 406 5.74 21.40 -11.41
N ARG A 407 7.00 21.11 -11.06
CA ARG A 407 8.07 20.90 -12.05
C ARG A 407 7.77 19.74 -12.98
N LEU A 408 7.27 18.61 -12.45
CA LEU A 408 6.87 17.47 -13.25
C LEU A 408 5.75 17.87 -14.24
N ALA A 409 4.71 18.57 -13.79
CA ALA A 409 3.63 19.03 -14.66
C ALA A 409 4.15 19.90 -15.83
N ALA A 410 5.08 20.81 -15.56
CA ALA A 410 5.70 21.65 -16.60
C ALA A 410 6.43 20.81 -17.67
N HIS A 411 7.18 19.78 -17.26
CA HIS A 411 7.86 18.89 -18.21
C HIS A 411 6.88 18.02 -18.99
N LEU A 412 5.83 17.51 -18.34
CA LEU A 412 4.79 16.72 -19.01
C LEU A 412 3.98 17.55 -20.02
N ALA A 413 3.78 18.84 -19.76
CA ALA A 413 3.07 19.74 -20.67
C ALA A 413 3.76 19.86 -22.03
N ALA A 414 5.10 19.76 -22.08
CA ALA A 414 5.87 19.78 -23.31
C ALA A 414 5.69 18.50 -24.16
N LEU A 415 5.27 17.39 -23.55
CA LEU A 415 5.25 16.04 -24.15
C LEU A 415 3.83 15.53 -24.51
N ALA A 416 2.82 16.41 -24.51
CA ALA A 416 1.45 15.99 -24.82
C ALA A 416 1.26 15.57 -26.30
N PRO A 417 0.58 14.42 -26.58
CA PRO A 417 -0.03 13.49 -25.63
C PRO A 417 0.97 12.56 -24.93
N VAL A 418 0.77 12.34 -23.63
CA VAL A 418 1.67 11.57 -22.78
C VAL A 418 0.96 10.34 -22.18
N SER A 419 1.66 9.20 -22.11
CA SER A 419 1.17 7.98 -21.46
C SER A 419 1.78 7.80 -20.07
N VAL A 420 1.14 7.05 -19.18
CA VAL A 420 1.66 6.79 -17.81
C VAL A 420 3.13 6.31 -17.80
N PRO A 421 3.55 5.37 -18.66
CA PRO A 421 4.97 4.96 -18.72
C PRO A 421 5.91 6.11 -19.08
N VAL A 422 5.51 7.01 -19.99
CA VAL A 422 6.32 8.19 -20.33
C VAL A 422 6.36 9.17 -19.16
N MET A 423 5.26 9.35 -18.43
CA MET A 423 5.26 10.17 -17.22
C MET A 423 6.23 9.63 -16.16
N ARG A 424 6.26 8.32 -15.96
CA ARG A 424 7.21 7.64 -15.06
C ARG A 424 8.65 7.82 -15.50
N LEU A 425 8.93 7.76 -16.81
CA LEU A 425 10.26 8.02 -17.34
C LEU A 425 10.72 9.46 -17.03
N VAL A 426 9.87 10.45 -17.32
CA VAL A 426 10.17 11.86 -17.01
C VAL A 426 10.38 12.06 -15.51
N GLN A 427 9.53 11.43 -14.69
CA GLN A 427 9.68 11.47 -13.25
C GLN A 427 11.02 10.87 -12.78
N SER A 428 11.43 9.71 -13.33
CA SER A 428 12.70 9.07 -12.98
C SER A 428 13.92 9.92 -13.34
N ALA A 429 13.81 10.73 -14.40
CA ALA A 429 14.86 11.69 -14.77
C ALA A 429 14.92 12.89 -13.81
N LEU A 430 13.78 13.34 -13.28
CA LEU A 430 13.70 14.47 -12.34
C LEU A 430 13.96 14.09 -10.88
N ASP A 431 13.70 12.84 -10.49
CA ASP A 431 14.05 12.27 -9.18
C ASP A 431 14.77 10.92 -9.35
N PRO A 432 16.07 10.92 -9.73
CA PRO A 432 16.84 9.69 -9.90
C PRO A 432 16.96 8.86 -8.61
N THR A 433 16.79 9.51 -7.45
CA THR A 433 16.87 8.83 -6.15
C THR A 433 15.59 8.06 -5.80
N GLY A 434 14.48 8.33 -6.48
CA GLY A 434 13.20 7.68 -6.23
C GLY A 434 12.56 8.01 -4.89
N ARG A 435 13.07 9.01 -4.17
CA ARG A 435 12.63 9.30 -2.79
C ARG A 435 11.17 9.75 -2.72
N SER A 436 10.68 10.36 -3.79
CA SER A 436 9.31 10.86 -3.85
C SER A 436 8.29 9.79 -4.23
N GLY A 437 8.73 8.62 -4.72
CA GLY A 437 7.87 7.56 -5.26
C GLY A 437 6.88 8.10 -6.29
N SER A 438 5.71 7.49 -6.41
CA SER A 438 4.63 7.94 -7.32
C SER A 438 3.87 9.20 -6.86
N VAL A 439 4.19 9.78 -5.69
CA VAL A 439 3.37 10.84 -5.08
C VAL A 439 3.30 12.11 -5.93
N PRO A 440 4.41 12.69 -6.44
CA PRO A 440 4.32 13.89 -7.27
C PRO A 440 3.51 13.65 -8.55
N LEU A 441 3.65 12.46 -9.15
CA LEU A 441 2.89 12.10 -10.34
C LEU A 441 1.39 11.99 -10.04
N ALA A 442 1.02 11.47 -8.87
CA ALA A 442 -0.36 11.44 -8.42
C ALA A 442 -0.94 12.83 -8.17
N GLU A 443 -0.16 13.76 -7.59
CA GLU A 443 -0.59 15.16 -7.44
C GLU A 443 -0.89 15.81 -8.80
N VAL A 444 -0.07 15.56 -9.84
CA VAL A 444 -0.35 16.03 -11.21
C VAL A 444 -1.63 15.40 -11.76
N PHE A 445 -1.81 14.09 -11.57
CA PHE A 445 -2.95 13.35 -12.09
C PHE A 445 -4.27 13.77 -11.44
N LEU A 446 -4.26 13.94 -10.12
CA LEU A 446 -5.42 14.33 -9.31
C LEU A 446 -5.68 15.84 -9.34
N GLY A 447 -4.68 16.64 -9.73
CA GLY A 447 -4.75 18.09 -9.86
C GLY A 447 -5.66 18.58 -11.00
N GLY A 448 -6.19 17.68 -11.83
CA GLY A 448 -7.16 18.00 -12.88
C GLY A 448 -6.58 18.65 -14.14
N LEU A 449 -5.24 18.65 -14.30
CA LEU A 449 -4.57 19.20 -15.48
C LEU A 449 -4.59 18.26 -16.69
N LEU A 450 -4.72 16.96 -16.45
CA LEU A 450 -4.70 15.92 -17.48
C LEU A 450 -6.11 15.56 -17.92
N ARG A 451 -6.30 15.40 -19.23
CA ARG A 451 -7.54 14.89 -19.80
C ARG A 451 -7.26 13.59 -20.55
N PRO A 452 -8.13 12.57 -20.40
CA PRO A 452 -7.99 11.35 -21.17
C PRO A 452 -8.19 11.67 -22.65
N VAL A 453 -7.30 11.16 -23.49
CA VAL A 453 -7.48 11.19 -24.94
C VAL A 453 -8.21 9.90 -25.30
N PRO A 454 -9.38 9.96 -25.94
CA PRO A 454 -10.02 8.76 -26.46
C PRO A 454 -9.03 8.07 -27.43
N PRO A 455 -8.91 6.74 -27.37
CA PRO A 455 -8.06 6.03 -28.33
C PRO A 455 -8.51 6.40 -29.76
N PRO A 456 -7.59 6.52 -30.72
CA PRO A 456 -7.95 6.82 -32.09
C PRO A 456 -8.98 5.79 -32.58
N ALA A 457 -10.09 6.27 -33.15
CA ALA A 457 -11.15 5.42 -33.67
C ALA A 457 -10.58 4.54 -34.80
N GLY A 458 -10.22 3.30 -34.49
CA GLY A 458 -9.58 2.41 -35.47
C GLY A 458 -9.11 1.05 -34.94
N THR A 459 -9.51 0.63 -33.74
CA THR A 459 -9.22 -0.74 -33.27
C THR A 459 -10.35 -1.23 -32.37
N GLY A 460 -11.55 -1.36 -32.95
CA GLY A 460 -12.59 -2.20 -32.36
C GLY A 460 -12.19 -3.68 -32.47
N PRO A 461 -12.52 -4.52 -31.48
CA PRO A 461 -12.40 -5.96 -31.64
C PRO A 461 -13.53 -6.45 -32.54
N ASN A 462 -13.20 -7.25 -33.55
CA ASN A 462 -14.09 -7.89 -34.54
C ASN A 462 -14.76 -6.98 -35.61
N SER A 463 -14.02 -6.67 -36.66
CA SER A 463 -14.56 -6.88 -38.02
C SER A 463 -13.97 -8.18 -38.57
N ARG A 464 -14.77 -9.26 -38.56
CA ARG A 464 -14.47 -10.44 -39.38
C ARG A 464 -14.55 -9.99 -40.84
N PRO A 465 -13.60 -10.33 -41.72
CA PRO A 465 -13.83 -10.22 -43.14
C PRO A 465 -14.86 -11.29 -43.50
N THR A 466 -16.08 -10.89 -43.84
CA THR A 466 -17.01 -11.75 -44.57
C THR A 466 -16.45 -11.95 -45.97
N SER A 467 -15.71 -13.03 -46.17
CA SER A 467 -15.58 -13.67 -47.46
C SER A 467 -16.96 -14.22 -47.84
N GLY A 468 -17.69 -13.42 -48.62
CA GLY A 468 -18.97 -13.78 -49.21
C GLY A 468 -18.87 -13.62 -50.72
N CYS A 469 -18.61 -14.73 -51.40
CA CYS A 469 -18.76 -14.87 -52.84
C CYS A 469 -20.23 -14.60 -53.20
N SER A 470 -20.50 -13.68 -54.12
CA SER A 470 -21.82 -13.46 -54.69
C SER A 470 -21.66 -13.00 -56.13
N THR A 471 -21.66 -14.00 -57.01
CA THR A 471 -21.93 -13.94 -58.45
C THR A 471 -23.09 -13.00 -58.80
N SER A 472 -22.84 -12.09 -59.76
CA SER A 472 -23.90 -11.41 -60.53
C SER A 472 -24.59 -12.39 -61.49
N PRO A 473 -25.88 -12.20 -61.77
CA PRO A 473 -26.46 -12.52 -63.07
C PRO A 473 -26.81 -11.24 -63.86
N PRO A 474 -26.79 -11.30 -65.21
CA PRO A 474 -27.04 -10.17 -66.12
C PRO A 474 -28.57 -9.96 -66.31
N PRO A 475 -29.06 -8.87 -66.94
CA PRO A 475 -28.76 -8.45 -68.32
C PRO A 475 -27.83 -7.24 -68.49
#